data_AF-A0ABD3MZF8-F1
#
_entry.id   AF-A0ABD3MZF8-F1
#
_cell.length_a   1.000
_cell.length_b   1.000
_cell.length_c   1.000
_cell.angle_alpha   90.00
_cell.angle_beta   90.00
_cell.angle_gamma   90.00
#
_symmetry.space_group_name_H-M   'P 1'
#
loop_
_entity.id
_entity.type
_entity.pdbx_description
1 polymer ?
#
loop_
_entity_poly.entity_id
_entity_poly.type
_entity_poly.pdbx_seq_one_letter_code
_entity_poly.pdbx_strand_id
1 'polypeptide(L)'
;MIALPPLLLPPHPLPLPQAASSRSPLPSHLIGRRLVKDVDDTRAEWEVAKSSEAAANVALQEFEAQHNTSTANRRSRGNAINYAAMANPQSRPSAQSLQHKTLADAVEAEKVVTAEKLSLHLSARSKLEQFKGGKLITEEDFVAHGHKVVEPIFKDYNRLFLDSHGDFKNITTAYHAARVLNPLIAVKMTEAEIKEGVKDLKSFGFDEFHDGNGIIDNIIDEIPYYKGMLDRTGEDFWNGVEGATKYDIDLARKVVDNPDKYAGSTWKDDPIEKARRVWEWWRANHSNPGIFYFAEAARLVALVQISSAAVERIFSQVKLICETTGDSPLEENLEVRLFERCNVYPAGI
;
A
#
# COMPACT_ATOMS: atom_id res chain seq x y z
N MET A 1 -11.12 -14.23 -71.83
CA MET A 1 -10.56 -13.88 -70.50
C MET A 1 -10.24 -12.40 -70.51
N ILE A 2 -11.11 -11.59 -69.92
CA ILE A 2 -10.94 -10.13 -69.80
C ILE A 2 -10.56 -9.89 -68.33
N ALA A 3 -9.33 -9.42 -68.10
CA ALA A 3 -8.85 -9.09 -66.77
C ALA A 3 -9.41 -7.72 -66.35
N LEU A 4 -10.13 -7.68 -65.22
CA LEU A 4 -10.56 -6.43 -64.58
C LEU A 4 -9.40 -5.85 -63.76
N PRO A 5 -9.22 -4.51 -63.75
CA PRO A 5 -8.20 -3.85 -62.95
C PRO A 5 -8.59 -3.79 -61.45
N PRO A 6 -7.60 -3.68 -60.55
CA PRO A 6 -7.85 -3.66 -59.11
C PRO A 6 -8.47 -2.33 -58.67
N LEU A 7 -9.53 -2.42 -57.87
CA LEU A 7 -10.18 -1.29 -57.21
C LEU A 7 -9.26 -0.73 -56.12
N LEU A 8 -8.77 0.49 -56.32
CA LEU A 8 -8.11 1.30 -55.30
C LEU A 8 -9.13 1.73 -54.24
N LEU A 9 -8.99 1.24 -53.02
CA LEU A 9 -9.73 1.75 -51.86
C LEU A 9 -9.22 3.16 -51.50
N PRO A 10 -10.11 4.07 -51.08
CA PRO A 10 -9.72 5.41 -50.64
C PRO A 10 -8.92 5.36 -49.33
N PRO A 11 -7.99 6.31 -49.11
CA PRO A 11 -7.19 6.37 -47.89
C PRO A 11 -8.06 6.66 -46.67
N HIS A 12 -7.88 5.87 -45.61
CA HIS A 12 -8.45 6.14 -44.30
C HIS A 12 -7.95 7.49 -43.76
N PRO A 13 -8.82 8.34 -43.18
CA PRO A 13 -8.39 9.56 -42.52
C PRO A 13 -7.53 9.23 -41.30
N LEU A 14 -6.34 9.82 -41.24
CA LEU A 14 -5.44 9.74 -40.10
C LEU A 14 -6.12 10.32 -38.85
N PRO A 15 -6.02 9.66 -37.68
CA PRO A 15 -6.54 10.21 -36.43
C PRO A 15 -5.81 11.50 -36.07
N LEU A 16 -6.59 12.54 -35.75
CA LEU A 16 -6.06 13.83 -35.29
C LEU A 16 -5.31 13.66 -33.95
N PRO A 17 -4.21 14.39 -33.74
CA PRO A 17 -3.45 14.33 -32.50
C PRO A 17 -4.32 14.85 -31.34
N GLN A 18 -4.55 13.99 -30.35
CA GLN A 18 -5.16 14.38 -29.08
C GLN A 18 -4.25 15.40 -28.38
N ALA A 19 -4.84 16.52 -27.97
CA ALA A 19 -4.14 17.57 -27.25
C ALA A 19 -3.58 17.02 -25.92
N ALA A 20 -2.26 16.84 -25.87
CA ALA A 20 -1.54 16.48 -24.66
C ALA A 20 -1.70 17.60 -23.62
N SER A 21 -2.47 17.33 -22.57
CA SER A 21 -2.56 18.17 -21.37
C SER A 21 -1.20 18.17 -20.67
N SER A 22 -0.44 19.24 -20.88
CA SER A 22 0.93 19.41 -20.39
C SER A 22 0.97 19.77 -18.90
N ARG A 23 0.55 18.85 -18.03
CA ARG A 23 0.95 18.85 -16.62
C ARG A 23 1.48 17.47 -16.31
N SER A 24 2.79 17.29 -16.50
CA SER A 24 3.50 16.09 -16.08
C SER A 24 3.30 15.92 -14.57
N PRO A 25 2.61 14.87 -14.11
CA PRO A 25 2.51 14.59 -12.69
C PRO A 25 3.91 14.35 -12.13
N LEU A 26 4.16 14.84 -10.92
CA LEU A 26 5.40 14.57 -10.20
C LEU A 26 5.63 13.05 -10.17
N PRO A 27 6.85 12.56 -10.47
CA PRO A 27 7.15 11.14 -10.44
C PRO A 27 6.72 10.51 -9.11
N SER A 28 5.91 9.45 -9.18
CA SER A 28 5.34 8.76 -8.01
C SER A 28 6.37 8.35 -6.95
N HIS A 29 7.61 8.08 -7.37
CA HIS A 29 8.72 7.74 -6.47
C HIS A 29 9.21 8.93 -5.60
N LEU A 30 9.03 10.18 -6.05
CA LEU A 30 9.37 11.37 -5.27
C LEU A 30 8.30 11.68 -4.20
N ILE A 31 7.04 11.32 -4.47
CA ILE A 31 5.94 11.46 -3.51
C ILE A 31 6.16 10.53 -2.31
N GLY A 32 6.54 9.26 -2.56
CA GLY A 32 6.81 8.29 -1.51
C GLY A 32 8.00 8.66 -0.61
N ARG A 33 9.12 9.14 -1.18
CA ARG A 33 10.30 9.52 -0.39
C ARG A 33 10.05 10.74 0.51
N ARG A 34 9.23 11.68 0.06
CA ARG A 34 8.87 12.86 0.86
C ARG A 34 8.00 12.46 2.06
N LEU A 35 7.04 11.57 1.84
CA LEU A 35 6.17 11.05 2.89
C LEU A 35 6.92 10.31 3.99
N VAL A 36 7.88 9.44 3.63
CA VAL A 36 8.67 8.69 4.62
C VAL A 36 9.48 9.64 5.50
N LYS A 37 10.12 10.65 4.89
CA LYS A 37 10.90 11.64 5.64
C LYS A 37 10.02 12.47 6.57
N ASP A 38 8.87 12.96 6.09
CA ASP A 38 7.95 13.75 6.90
C ASP A 38 7.41 12.93 8.10
N VAL A 39 7.21 11.62 7.94
CA VAL A 39 6.81 10.71 9.04
C VAL A 39 7.94 10.50 10.05
N ASP A 40 9.17 10.27 9.59
CA ASP A 40 10.33 10.06 10.48
C ASP A 40 10.67 11.33 11.29
N ASP A 41 10.64 12.50 10.64
CA ASP A 41 10.86 13.79 11.29
C ASP A 41 9.76 14.05 12.36
N THR A 42 8.50 13.75 12.05
CA THR A 42 7.39 13.89 13.01
C THR A 42 7.52 12.94 14.20
N ARG A 43 7.98 11.71 13.99
CA ARG A 43 8.19 10.71 15.05
C ARG A 43 9.29 11.16 16.03
N ALA A 44 10.40 11.71 15.52
CA ALA A 44 11.48 12.20 16.36
C ALA A 44 11.03 13.36 17.27
N GLU A 45 10.23 14.28 16.73
CA GLU A 45 9.67 15.39 17.51
C GLU A 45 8.67 14.93 18.59
N TRP A 46 7.91 13.86 18.32
CA TRP A 46 6.96 13.29 19.28
C TRP A 46 7.65 12.67 20.50
N GLU A 47 8.74 11.93 20.31
CA GLU A 47 9.50 11.33 21.42
C GLU A 47 10.08 12.42 22.37
N VAL A 48 10.51 13.55 21.81
CA VAL A 48 10.97 14.71 22.60
C VAL A 48 9.82 15.33 23.42
N ALA A 49 8.63 15.44 22.83
CA ALA A 49 7.45 15.98 23.51
C ALA A 49 7.00 15.06 24.67
N LYS A 50 6.97 13.76 24.42
CA LYS A 50 6.61 12.74 25.42
C LYS A 50 7.58 12.73 26.60
N SER A 51 8.88 12.88 26.33
CA SER A 51 9.90 13.03 27.38
C SER A 51 9.68 14.30 28.22
N SER A 52 9.30 15.40 27.58
CA SER A 52 9.01 16.68 28.26
C SER A 52 7.75 16.61 29.13
N GLU A 53 6.69 15.92 28.68
CA GLU A 53 5.47 15.70 29.45
C GLU A 53 5.72 14.81 30.67
N ALA A 54 6.51 13.75 30.51
CA ALA A 54 6.91 12.90 31.63
C ALA A 54 7.67 13.70 32.70
N ALA A 55 8.60 14.58 32.31
CA ALA A 55 9.32 15.46 33.24
C ALA A 55 8.39 16.45 33.98
N ALA A 56 7.39 17.00 33.30
CA ALA A 56 6.42 17.90 33.91
C ALA A 56 5.55 17.19 34.96
N ASN A 57 5.11 15.96 34.68
CA ASN A 57 4.32 15.16 35.61
C ASN A 57 5.10 14.77 36.87
N VAL A 58 6.39 14.46 36.75
CA VAL A 58 7.28 14.21 37.90
C VAL A 58 7.40 15.46 38.77
N ALA A 59 7.62 16.64 38.16
CA ALA A 59 7.72 17.89 38.90
C ALA A 59 6.43 18.25 39.65
N LEU A 60 5.25 17.94 39.07
CA LEU A 60 3.96 18.14 39.73
C LEU A 60 3.78 17.21 40.95
N GLN A 61 4.13 15.92 40.81
CA GLN A 61 4.09 14.98 41.93
C GLN A 61 5.03 15.38 43.06
N GLU A 62 6.25 15.84 42.75
CA GLU A 62 7.19 16.34 43.74
C GLU A 62 6.65 17.57 44.48
N PHE A 63 5.97 18.47 43.76
CA PHE A 63 5.32 19.63 44.35
C PHE A 63 4.19 19.23 45.31
N GLU A 64 3.30 18.33 44.90
CA GLU A 64 2.21 17.84 45.76
C GLU A 64 2.74 17.13 47.01
N ALA A 65 3.82 16.34 46.87
CA ALA A 65 4.49 15.69 48.00
C ALA A 65 5.09 16.71 48.98
N GLN A 66 5.75 17.76 48.48
CA GLN A 66 6.30 18.85 49.30
C GLN A 66 5.20 19.66 50.01
N HIS A 67 4.10 19.93 49.33
CA HIS A 67 2.96 20.65 49.92
C HIS A 67 2.29 19.83 51.03
N ASN A 68 2.07 18.53 50.79
CA ASN A 68 1.46 17.63 51.78
C ASN A 68 2.34 17.45 53.03
N THR A 69 3.66 17.30 52.86
CA THR A 69 4.61 17.21 53.98
C THR A 69 4.70 18.52 54.78
N SER A 70 4.68 19.67 54.10
CA SER A 70 4.67 20.99 54.76
C SER A 70 3.39 21.20 55.56
N THR A 71 2.25 20.76 55.04
CA THR A 71 0.95 20.81 55.73
C THR A 71 0.93 19.90 56.96
N ALA A 72 1.47 18.69 56.86
CA ALA A 72 1.59 17.74 57.96
C ALA A 72 2.50 18.27 59.09
N ASN A 73 3.66 18.85 58.71
CA ASN A 73 4.59 19.46 59.67
C ASN A 73 3.97 20.67 60.40
N ARG A 74 3.15 21.49 59.71
CA ARG A 74 2.40 22.58 60.36
C ARG A 74 1.41 22.05 61.40
N ARG A 75 0.68 20.96 61.10
CA ARG A 75 -0.25 20.33 62.06
C ARG A 75 0.50 19.76 63.28
N SER A 76 1.62 19.06 63.07
CA SER A 76 2.45 18.53 64.16
C SER A 76 3.06 19.62 65.05
N ARG A 77 3.58 20.70 64.45
CA ARG A 77 4.09 21.84 65.23
C ARG A 77 3.00 22.58 66.00
N GLY A 78 1.83 22.79 65.39
CA GLY A 78 0.69 23.40 66.08
C GLY A 78 0.23 22.60 67.29
N ASN A 79 0.17 21.27 67.17
CA ASN A 79 -0.14 20.38 68.28
C ASN A 79 0.93 20.41 69.38
N ALA A 80 2.22 20.36 69.02
CA ALA A 80 3.31 20.41 70.00
C ALA A 80 3.35 21.74 70.79
N ILE A 81 3.04 22.86 70.14
CA ILE A 81 2.95 24.17 70.80
C ILE A 81 1.77 24.19 71.78
N ASN A 82 0.61 23.64 71.42
CA ASN A 82 -0.54 23.54 72.32
C ASN A 82 -0.26 22.65 73.55
N TYR A 83 0.42 21.51 73.37
CA TYR A 83 0.82 20.66 74.50
C TYR A 83 1.85 21.32 75.42
N ALA A 84 2.83 22.04 74.86
CA ALA A 84 3.83 22.77 75.65
C ALA A 84 3.22 23.95 76.44
N ALA A 85 2.22 24.65 75.86
CA ALA A 85 1.49 25.73 76.53
C ALA A 85 0.65 25.23 77.72
N MET A 86 0.16 23.98 77.67
CA MET A 86 -0.55 23.36 78.79
C MET A 86 0.37 22.90 79.93
N ALA A 87 1.67 22.70 79.67
CA ALA A 87 2.61 22.14 80.65
C ALA A 87 3.30 23.17 81.56
N ASN A 88 3.32 24.47 81.21
CA ASN A 88 3.93 25.50 82.08
C ASN A 88 3.35 26.92 81.85
N PRO A 89 2.31 27.34 82.59
CA PRO A 89 1.58 28.58 82.32
C PRO A 89 2.31 29.89 82.68
N GLN A 90 3.46 29.85 83.36
CA GLN A 90 4.06 31.04 84.01
C GLN A 90 5.38 31.54 83.41
N SER A 91 5.79 31.08 82.23
CA SER A 91 7.03 31.58 81.60
C SER A 91 6.86 32.15 80.18
N ARG A 92 7.07 33.48 80.11
CA ARG A 92 7.55 34.31 78.99
C ARG A 92 6.56 34.76 77.89
N PRO A 93 6.21 36.07 77.89
CA PRO A 93 5.57 36.77 76.76
C PRO A 93 6.54 37.23 75.65
N SER A 94 7.87 37.21 75.85
CA SER A 94 8.82 37.87 74.92
C SER A 94 9.40 36.97 73.81
N ALA A 95 9.33 35.64 73.93
CA ALA A 95 9.82 34.72 72.90
C ALA A 95 8.74 34.37 71.85
N GLN A 96 7.45 34.49 72.20
CA GLN A 96 6.34 34.18 71.30
C GLN A 96 6.21 35.21 70.16
N SER A 97 6.44 36.50 70.40
CA SER A 97 6.28 37.53 69.35
C SER A 97 7.34 37.42 68.25
N LEU A 98 8.58 37.07 68.61
CA LEU A 98 9.66 36.80 67.65
C LEU A 98 9.38 35.54 66.82
N GLN A 99 8.90 34.46 67.45
CA GLN A 99 8.52 33.24 66.74
C GLN A 99 7.37 33.47 65.76
N HIS A 100 6.33 34.21 66.15
CA HIS A 100 5.20 34.55 65.28
C HIS A 100 5.64 35.37 64.06
N LYS A 101 6.59 36.30 64.22
CA LYS A 101 7.11 37.10 63.11
C LYS A 101 7.90 36.25 62.11
N THR A 102 8.81 35.39 62.58
CA THR A 102 9.52 34.44 61.71
C THR A 102 8.59 33.44 61.01
N LEU A 103 7.48 33.03 61.63
CA LEU A 103 6.51 32.14 61.02
C LEU A 103 5.71 32.85 59.92
N ALA A 104 5.33 34.11 60.14
CA ALA A 104 4.66 34.93 59.14
C ALA A 104 5.56 35.18 57.92
N ASP A 105 6.84 35.51 58.16
CA ASP A 105 7.83 35.72 57.09
C ASP A 105 8.08 34.42 56.30
N ALA A 106 8.14 33.26 56.97
CA ALA A 106 8.28 31.96 56.32
C ALA A 106 7.04 31.56 55.49
N VAL A 107 5.83 31.85 55.98
CA VAL A 107 4.58 31.62 55.25
C VAL A 107 4.53 32.48 54.00
N GLU A 108 4.96 33.74 54.09
CA GLU A 108 4.96 34.65 52.95
C GLU A 108 6.01 34.26 51.90
N ALA A 109 7.21 33.85 52.33
CA ALA A 109 8.22 33.28 51.43
C ALA A 109 7.72 32.02 50.71
N GLU A 110 7.00 31.13 51.42
CA GLU A 110 6.42 29.92 50.83
C GLU A 110 5.33 30.24 49.79
N LYS A 111 4.50 31.27 50.01
CA LYS A 111 3.53 31.74 49.01
C LYS A 111 4.20 32.25 47.75
N VAL A 112 5.30 33.01 47.88
CA VAL A 112 6.04 33.54 46.73
C VAL A 112 6.63 32.40 45.90
N VAL A 113 7.28 31.44 46.54
CA VAL A 113 7.83 30.24 45.86
C VAL A 113 6.71 29.44 45.19
N THR A 114 5.55 29.31 45.84
CA THR A 114 4.40 28.59 45.28
C THR A 114 3.80 29.30 44.07
N ALA A 115 3.70 30.63 44.12
CA ALA A 115 3.22 31.44 43.01
C ALA A 115 4.17 31.38 41.80
N GLU A 116 5.48 31.37 42.04
CA GLU A 116 6.49 31.21 40.98
C GLU A 116 6.42 29.83 40.32
N LYS A 117 6.29 28.75 41.12
CA LYS A 117 6.09 27.39 40.60
C LYS A 117 4.80 27.26 39.77
N LEU A 118 3.70 27.84 40.23
CA LEU A 118 2.42 27.83 39.50
C LEU A 118 2.54 28.60 38.17
N SER A 119 3.22 29.75 38.18
CA SER A 119 3.51 30.54 36.98
C SER A 119 4.33 29.74 35.96
N LEU A 120 5.40 29.07 36.41
CA LEU A 120 6.21 28.18 35.59
C LEU A 120 5.39 27.02 34.99
N HIS A 121 4.54 26.38 35.79
CA HIS A 121 3.67 25.30 35.34
C HIS A 121 2.66 25.77 34.28
N LEU A 122 2.01 26.93 34.49
CA LEU A 122 1.09 27.51 33.51
C LEU A 122 1.81 27.89 32.21
N SER A 123 3.04 28.44 32.30
CA SER A 123 3.88 28.73 31.14
C SER A 123 4.27 27.47 30.38
N ALA A 124 4.68 26.40 31.08
CA ALA A 124 5.02 25.11 30.47
C ALA A 124 3.81 24.48 29.78
N ARG A 125 2.63 24.51 30.41
CA ARG A 125 1.38 24.02 29.81
C ARG A 125 0.99 24.82 28.57
N SER A 126 1.12 26.14 28.61
CA SER A 126 0.86 26.99 27.44
C SER A 126 1.82 26.70 26.29
N LYS A 127 3.10 26.44 26.56
CA LYS A 127 4.08 26.01 25.55
C LYS A 127 3.75 24.63 24.96
N LEU A 128 3.28 23.70 25.79
CA LEU A 128 2.84 22.37 25.33
C LEU A 128 1.61 22.50 24.42
N GLU A 129 0.62 23.33 24.76
CA GLU A 129 -0.55 23.57 23.91
C GLU A 129 -0.19 24.30 22.61
N GLN A 130 0.77 25.25 22.65
CA GLN A 130 1.32 25.84 21.42
C GLN A 130 2.07 24.82 20.55
N PHE A 131 2.84 23.92 21.17
CA PHE A 131 3.50 22.82 20.46
C PHE A 131 2.48 21.85 19.85
N LYS A 132 1.34 21.65 20.52
CA LYS A 132 0.20 20.88 19.98
C LYS A 132 -0.48 21.55 18.79
N GLY A 133 -0.46 22.88 18.73
CA GLY A 133 -0.96 23.64 17.59
C GLY A 133 -0.18 23.35 16.30
N GLY A 134 -0.60 22.32 15.56
CA GLY A 134 -0.05 21.96 14.26
C GLY A 134 0.83 20.72 14.22
N LYS A 135 0.94 19.97 15.33
CA LYS A 135 1.71 18.72 15.39
C LYS A 135 0.79 17.51 15.63
N LEU A 136 1.15 16.37 15.04
CA LEU A 136 0.43 15.10 15.15
C LEU A 136 0.82 14.41 16.46
N ILE A 137 0.12 14.74 17.54
CA ILE A 137 0.55 14.33 18.90
C ILE A 137 -0.22 13.12 19.41
N THR A 138 -1.44 12.93 18.94
CA THR A 138 -2.21 11.71 19.22
C THR A 138 -2.13 10.74 18.04
N GLU A 139 -2.35 9.46 18.32
CA GLU A 139 -2.50 8.45 17.27
C GLU A 139 -3.65 8.82 16.34
N GLU A 140 -4.73 9.36 16.90
CA GLU A 140 -5.88 9.84 16.16
C GLU A 140 -5.54 11.00 15.23
N ASP A 141 -4.73 11.97 15.68
CA ASP A 141 -4.26 13.08 14.82
C ASP A 141 -3.39 12.56 13.68
N PHE A 142 -2.49 11.62 13.97
CA PHE A 142 -1.61 11.03 12.97
C PHE A 142 -2.41 10.25 11.92
N VAL A 143 -3.36 9.41 12.35
CA VAL A 143 -4.26 8.67 11.46
C VAL A 143 -5.12 9.63 10.65
N ALA A 144 -5.69 10.67 11.26
CA ALA A 144 -6.50 11.67 10.57
C ALA A 144 -5.69 12.47 9.53
N HIS A 145 -4.45 12.84 9.85
CA HIS A 145 -3.54 13.47 8.91
C HIS A 145 -3.16 12.53 7.78
N GLY A 146 -2.82 11.28 8.10
CA GLY A 146 -2.56 10.22 7.12
C GLY A 146 -3.72 10.09 6.13
N HIS A 147 -4.96 9.96 6.63
CA HIS A 147 -6.18 9.95 5.82
C HIS A 147 -6.28 11.18 4.92
N LYS A 148 -6.11 12.39 5.47
CA LYS A 148 -6.17 13.64 4.71
C LYS A 148 -5.12 13.72 3.60
N VAL A 149 -3.93 13.17 3.84
CA VAL A 149 -2.83 13.17 2.86
C VAL A 149 -3.05 12.14 1.75
N VAL A 150 -3.59 10.97 2.06
CA VAL A 150 -3.86 9.92 1.06
C VAL A 150 -5.20 10.10 0.34
N GLU A 151 -6.15 10.86 0.92
CA GLU A 151 -7.49 11.07 0.35
C GLU A 151 -7.46 11.59 -1.10
N PRO A 152 -6.62 12.58 -1.49
CA PRO A 152 -6.51 12.99 -2.89
C PRO A 152 -6.08 11.86 -3.82
N ILE A 153 -5.19 10.97 -3.38
CA ILE A 153 -4.73 9.81 -4.17
C ILE A 153 -5.88 8.84 -4.38
N PHE A 154 -6.67 8.54 -3.35
CA PHE A 154 -7.86 7.70 -3.49
C PHE A 154 -8.92 8.34 -4.38
N LYS A 155 -9.13 9.66 -4.29
CA LYS A 155 -10.04 10.40 -5.18
C LYS A 155 -9.59 10.29 -6.63
N ASP A 156 -8.30 10.48 -6.91
CA ASP A 156 -7.74 10.33 -8.25
C ASP A 156 -7.81 8.88 -8.74
N TYR A 157 -7.49 7.89 -7.90
CA TYR A 157 -7.64 6.49 -8.25
C TYR A 157 -9.09 6.15 -8.62
N ASN A 158 -10.05 6.57 -7.79
CA ASN A 158 -11.47 6.32 -8.06
C ASN A 158 -11.90 6.99 -9.36
N ARG A 159 -11.50 8.25 -9.58
CA ARG A 159 -11.78 9.00 -10.81
C ARG A 159 -11.18 8.34 -12.06
N LEU A 160 -9.96 7.85 -11.96
CA LEU A 160 -9.23 7.30 -13.11
C LEU A 160 -9.59 5.85 -13.42
N PHE A 161 -9.82 5.01 -12.41
CA PHE A 161 -9.93 3.55 -12.57
C PHE A 161 -11.32 2.98 -12.29
N LEU A 162 -12.11 3.62 -11.43
CA LEU A 162 -13.39 3.07 -10.97
C LEU A 162 -14.60 3.76 -11.62
N ASP A 163 -14.52 5.07 -11.83
CA ASP A 163 -15.54 5.88 -12.48
C ASP A 163 -15.85 5.33 -13.88
N SER A 164 -17.11 5.38 -14.31
CA SER A 164 -17.54 4.86 -15.62
C SER A 164 -16.90 5.59 -16.79
N HIS A 165 -16.44 6.81 -16.55
CA HIS A 165 -15.73 7.66 -17.51
C HIS A 165 -14.24 7.80 -17.21
N GLY A 166 -13.69 6.98 -16.29
CA GLY A 166 -12.28 7.02 -15.95
C GLY A 166 -11.39 6.54 -17.10
N ASP A 167 -10.27 7.23 -17.33
CA ASP A 167 -9.32 6.95 -18.42
C ASP A 167 -8.82 5.49 -18.44
N PHE A 168 -8.76 4.85 -17.26
CA PHE A 168 -8.27 3.48 -17.08
C PHE A 168 -9.37 2.50 -16.68
N LYS A 169 -10.65 2.88 -16.80
CA LYS A 169 -11.78 2.00 -16.49
C LYS A 169 -11.75 0.71 -17.32
N ASN A 170 -11.42 0.80 -18.60
CA ASN A 170 -11.33 -0.37 -19.46
C ASN A 170 -10.28 -1.38 -18.97
N ILE A 171 -9.17 -0.92 -18.39
CA ILE A 171 -8.14 -1.82 -17.85
C ILE A 171 -8.65 -2.55 -16.61
N THR A 172 -9.37 -1.87 -15.71
CA THR A 172 -9.94 -2.53 -14.54
C THR A 172 -11.01 -3.55 -14.93
N THR A 173 -11.88 -3.19 -15.89
CA THR A 173 -12.86 -4.11 -16.46
C THR A 173 -12.18 -5.32 -17.11
N ALA A 174 -11.13 -5.12 -17.92
CA ALA A 174 -10.37 -6.20 -18.56
C ALA A 174 -9.71 -7.14 -17.54
N TYR A 175 -9.11 -6.56 -16.50
CA TYR A 175 -8.54 -7.34 -15.40
C TYR A 175 -9.60 -8.19 -14.69
N HIS A 176 -10.78 -7.63 -14.42
CA HIS A 176 -11.87 -8.39 -13.81
C HIS A 176 -12.41 -9.46 -14.74
N ALA A 177 -12.57 -9.18 -16.03
CA ALA A 177 -12.99 -10.12 -17.05
C ALA A 177 -12.03 -11.31 -17.14
N ALA A 178 -10.70 -11.07 -17.18
CA ALA A 178 -9.70 -12.14 -17.24
C ALA A 178 -9.76 -13.16 -16.08
N ARG A 179 -10.41 -12.82 -14.95
CA ARG A 179 -10.60 -13.76 -13.84
C ARG A 179 -11.41 -14.99 -14.26
N VAL A 180 -12.33 -14.87 -15.22
CA VAL A 180 -13.11 -16.01 -15.73
C VAL A 180 -12.23 -17.02 -16.47
N LEU A 181 -11.08 -16.57 -16.98
CA LEU A 181 -10.09 -17.38 -17.69
C LEU A 181 -9.03 -17.96 -16.74
N ASN A 182 -9.11 -17.70 -15.44
CA ASN A 182 -8.24 -18.32 -14.44
C ASN A 182 -8.99 -19.47 -13.75
N PRO A 183 -8.66 -20.75 -14.02
CA PRO A 183 -9.35 -21.91 -13.46
C PRO A 183 -9.43 -21.91 -11.93
N LEU A 184 -8.40 -21.40 -11.25
CA LEU A 184 -8.33 -21.35 -9.79
C LEU A 184 -9.33 -20.34 -9.18
N ILE A 185 -9.70 -19.31 -9.95
CA ILE A 185 -10.68 -18.31 -9.55
C ILE A 185 -12.07 -18.73 -10.05
N ALA A 186 -12.17 -19.10 -11.33
CA ALA A 186 -13.42 -19.45 -12.00
C ALA A 186 -14.14 -20.64 -11.33
N VAL A 187 -13.42 -21.60 -10.74
CA VAL A 187 -14.04 -22.72 -10.00
C VAL A 187 -14.93 -22.23 -8.85
N LYS A 188 -14.61 -21.07 -8.26
CA LYS A 188 -15.35 -20.45 -7.15
C LYS A 188 -16.44 -19.49 -7.61
N MET A 189 -16.54 -19.23 -8.91
CA MET A 189 -17.53 -18.33 -9.49
C MET A 189 -18.81 -19.10 -9.83
N THR A 190 -19.94 -18.43 -9.69
CA THR A 190 -21.22 -18.90 -10.20
C THR A 190 -21.27 -18.74 -11.72
N GLU A 191 -22.15 -19.48 -12.40
CA GLU A 191 -22.34 -19.34 -13.85
C GLU A 191 -22.74 -17.92 -14.26
N ALA A 192 -23.54 -17.24 -13.44
CA ALA A 192 -23.94 -15.85 -13.67
C ALA A 192 -22.74 -14.90 -13.62
N GLU A 193 -21.84 -15.05 -12.65
CA GLU A 193 -20.61 -14.25 -12.55
C GLU A 193 -19.64 -14.53 -13.72
N ILE A 194 -19.52 -15.79 -14.14
CA ILE A 194 -18.72 -16.14 -15.32
C ILE A 194 -19.32 -15.49 -16.56
N LYS A 195 -20.64 -15.56 -16.75
CA LYS A 195 -21.34 -14.96 -17.88
C LYS A 195 -21.15 -13.44 -17.94
N GLU A 196 -21.25 -12.73 -16.82
CA GLU A 196 -20.97 -11.29 -16.76
C GLU A 196 -19.51 -11.00 -17.10
N GLY A 197 -18.55 -11.73 -16.51
CA GLY A 197 -17.13 -11.54 -16.80
C GLY A 197 -16.74 -11.85 -18.25
N VAL A 198 -17.40 -12.82 -18.90
CA VAL A 198 -17.22 -13.13 -20.33
C VAL A 198 -17.67 -11.96 -21.21
N LYS A 199 -18.81 -11.33 -20.93
CA LYS A 199 -19.27 -10.15 -21.69
C LYS A 199 -18.29 -8.98 -21.58
N ASP A 200 -17.60 -8.88 -20.45
CA ASP A 200 -16.61 -7.83 -20.21
C ASP A 200 -15.27 -8.07 -20.94
N LEU A 201 -15.05 -9.24 -21.57
CA LEU A 201 -13.84 -9.51 -22.35
C LEU A 201 -13.64 -8.53 -23.51
N LYS A 202 -14.71 -7.91 -24.03
CA LYS A 202 -14.61 -6.84 -25.04
C LYS A 202 -13.74 -5.65 -24.61
N SER A 203 -13.55 -5.44 -23.30
CA SER A 203 -12.68 -4.39 -22.77
C SER A 203 -11.20 -4.57 -23.12
N PHE A 204 -10.79 -5.76 -23.59
CA PHE A 204 -9.47 -6.01 -24.16
C PHE A 204 -9.26 -5.39 -25.54
N GLY A 205 -10.33 -5.01 -26.25
CA GLY A 205 -10.26 -4.34 -27.56
C GLY A 205 -9.85 -5.24 -28.72
N PHE A 206 -9.91 -6.57 -28.56
CA PHE A 206 -9.76 -7.51 -29.66
C PHE A 206 -11.01 -7.52 -30.54
N ASP A 207 -10.82 -7.55 -31.86
CA ASP A 207 -11.93 -7.54 -32.81
C ASP A 207 -12.85 -8.73 -32.59
N GLU A 208 -12.30 -9.91 -32.28
CA GLU A 208 -13.04 -11.13 -32.01
C GLU A 208 -14.12 -10.91 -30.93
N PHE A 209 -13.81 -10.14 -29.88
CA PHE A 209 -14.72 -9.90 -28.75
C PHE A 209 -15.79 -8.83 -29.01
N HIS A 210 -15.77 -8.14 -30.16
CA HIS A 210 -16.79 -7.15 -30.51
C HIS A 210 -18.15 -7.81 -30.84
N ASP A 211 -19.21 -7.04 -30.59
CA ASP A 211 -20.59 -7.46 -30.88
C ASP A 211 -20.74 -7.81 -32.37
N GLY A 212 -21.40 -8.93 -32.67
CA GLY A 212 -21.64 -9.42 -34.03
C GLY A 212 -20.69 -10.51 -34.52
N ASN A 213 -19.56 -10.75 -33.84
CA ASN A 213 -18.64 -11.85 -34.18
C ASN A 213 -19.03 -13.19 -33.54
N GLY A 214 -20.00 -13.19 -32.63
CA GLY A 214 -20.59 -14.40 -32.04
C GLY A 214 -19.70 -15.15 -31.04
N ILE A 215 -18.41 -14.82 -30.90
CA ILE A 215 -17.51 -15.54 -29.99
C ILE A 215 -17.97 -15.44 -28.53
N ILE A 216 -18.48 -14.28 -28.10
CA ILE A 216 -18.95 -14.07 -26.72
C ILE A 216 -20.14 -14.98 -26.43
N ASP A 217 -21.10 -15.07 -27.35
CA ASP A 217 -22.27 -15.95 -27.21
C ASP A 217 -21.83 -17.43 -27.19
N ASN A 218 -20.89 -17.81 -28.06
CA ASN A 218 -20.35 -19.16 -28.08
C ASN A 218 -19.61 -19.52 -26.78
N ILE A 219 -18.83 -18.59 -26.20
CA ILE A 219 -18.18 -18.78 -24.89
C ILE A 219 -19.26 -18.97 -23.81
N ILE A 220 -20.35 -18.18 -23.85
CA ILE A 220 -21.46 -18.30 -22.91
C ILE A 220 -22.11 -19.68 -22.99
N ASP A 221 -22.29 -20.23 -24.19
CA ASP A 221 -22.83 -21.57 -24.40
C ASP A 221 -21.90 -22.69 -23.89
N GLU A 222 -20.58 -22.45 -23.86
CA GLU A 222 -19.58 -23.38 -23.31
C GLU A 222 -19.50 -23.37 -21.77
N ILE A 223 -20.09 -22.38 -21.07
CA ILE A 223 -19.97 -22.22 -19.60
C ILE A 223 -20.29 -23.50 -18.82
N PRO A 224 -21.38 -24.25 -19.09
CA PRO A 224 -21.69 -25.46 -18.33
C PRO A 224 -20.61 -26.53 -18.46
N TYR A 225 -20.03 -26.68 -19.65
CA TYR A 225 -18.97 -27.65 -19.91
C TYR A 225 -17.65 -27.20 -19.25
N TYR A 226 -17.30 -25.92 -19.37
CA TYR A 226 -16.16 -25.32 -18.69
C TYR A 226 -16.24 -25.53 -17.17
N LYS A 227 -17.39 -25.24 -16.55
CA LYS A 227 -17.62 -25.50 -15.11
C LYS A 227 -17.44 -26.97 -14.76
N GLY A 228 -18.01 -27.88 -15.54
CA GLY A 228 -17.82 -29.32 -15.32
C GLY A 228 -16.35 -29.76 -15.42
N MET A 229 -15.52 -29.09 -16.22
CA MET A 229 -14.07 -29.34 -16.25
C MET A 229 -13.35 -28.76 -15.02
N LEU A 230 -13.69 -27.54 -14.62
CA LEU A 230 -13.12 -26.92 -13.43
C LEU A 230 -13.38 -27.76 -12.18
N ASP A 231 -14.61 -28.25 -12.02
CA ASP A 231 -15.02 -29.04 -10.85
C ASP A 231 -14.34 -30.44 -10.82
N ARG A 232 -13.92 -30.96 -11.98
CA ARG A 232 -13.13 -32.20 -12.09
C ARG A 232 -11.62 -31.99 -11.93
N THR A 233 -11.15 -30.74 -11.96
CA THR A 233 -9.73 -30.42 -11.83
C THR A 233 -9.32 -30.43 -10.35
N GLY A 234 -8.87 -31.59 -9.88
CA GLY A 234 -8.38 -31.77 -8.50
C GLY A 234 -6.92 -31.34 -8.29
N GLU A 235 -6.45 -31.46 -7.05
CA GLU A 235 -5.05 -31.24 -6.67
C GLU A 235 -4.08 -32.17 -7.40
N ASP A 236 -4.51 -33.37 -7.79
CA ASP A 236 -3.71 -34.32 -8.57
C ASP A 236 -3.25 -33.72 -9.92
N PHE A 237 -4.10 -32.94 -10.58
CA PHE A 237 -3.71 -32.22 -11.80
C PHE A 237 -2.60 -31.22 -11.47
N TRP A 238 -2.85 -30.34 -10.49
CA TRP A 238 -1.94 -29.25 -10.15
C TRP A 238 -0.57 -29.74 -9.66
N ASN A 239 -0.53 -30.88 -8.97
CA ASN A 239 0.69 -31.51 -8.50
C ASN A 239 1.38 -32.36 -9.57
N GLY A 240 0.63 -32.82 -10.58
CA GLY A 240 1.13 -33.58 -11.72
C GLY A 240 1.68 -32.73 -12.87
N VAL A 241 1.54 -31.41 -12.83
CA VAL A 241 2.11 -30.50 -13.83
C VAL A 241 3.63 -30.66 -13.89
N GLU A 242 4.20 -30.71 -15.10
CA GLU A 242 5.66 -30.83 -15.29
C GLU A 242 6.42 -29.79 -14.45
N GLY A 243 7.43 -30.22 -13.70
CA GLY A 243 8.23 -29.37 -12.83
C GLY A 243 7.59 -29.01 -11.48
N ALA A 244 6.30 -29.31 -11.24
CA ALA A 244 5.63 -29.03 -9.95
C ALA A 244 6.34 -29.71 -8.78
N THR A 245 6.65 -31.00 -8.88
CA THR A 245 7.36 -31.74 -7.84
C THR A 245 8.72 -31.13 -7.51
N LYS A 246 9.47 -30.70 -8.53
CA LYS A 246 10.77 -30.06 -8.33
C LYS A 246 10.61 -28.73 -7.58
N TYR A 247 9.64 -27.92 -7.99
CA TYR A 247 9.32 -26.66 -7.32
C TYR A 247 8.94 -26.89 -5.85
N ASP A 248 8.09 -27.87 -5.57
CA ASP A 248 7.62 -28.16 -4.21
C ASP A 248 8.76 -28.63 -3.30
N ILE A 249 9.71 -29.43 -3.83
CA ILE A 249 10.95 -29.80 -3.12
C ILE A 249 11.81 -28.56 -2.82
N ASP A 250 12.00 -27.68 -3.82
CA ASP A 250 12.78 -26.46 -3.66
C ASP A 250 12.13 -25.50 -2.66
N LEU A 251 10.80 -25.41 -2.64
CA LEU A 251 10.04 -24.63 -1.67
C LEU A 251 10.20 -25.22 -0.26
N ALA A 252 10.08 -26.55 -0.10
CA ALA A 252 10.29 -27.22 1.17
C ALA A 252 11.70 -26.95 1.74
N ARG A 253 12.73 -26.94 0.88
CA ARG A 253 14.09 -26.54 1.28
C ARG A 253 14.14 -25.08 1.75
N LYS A 254 13.50 -24.14 1.03
CA LYS A 254 13.42 -22.72 1.44
C LYS A 254 12.72 -22.54 2.78
N VAL A 255 11.71 -23.36 3.10
CA VAL A 255 11.02 -23.34 4.41
C VAL A 255 11.97 -23.77 5.53
N VAL A 256 12.82 -24.78 5.29
CA VAL A 256 13.85 -25.19 6.25
C VAL A 256 14.90 -24.09 6.44
N ASP A 257 15.34 -23.45 5.35
CA ASP A 257 16.37 -22.41 5.39
C ASP A 257 15.86 -21.10 6.02
N ASN A 258 14.59 -20.74 5.83
CA ASN A 258 13.98 -19.52 6.34
C ASN A 258 12.49 -19.74 6.68
N PRO A 259 12.21 -20.33 7.85
CA PRO A 259 10.84 -20.65 8.26
C PRO A 259 9.99 -19.40 8.47
N ASP A 260 10.56 -18.33 9.01
CA ASP A 260 9.83 -17.08 9.27
C ASP A 260 9.22 -16.47 7.99
N LYS A 261 9.90 -16.64 6.85
CA LYS A 261 9.45 -16.10 5.57
C LYS A 261 8.50 -17.04 4.82
N TYR A 262 8.72 -18.35 4.87
CA TYR A 262 8.05 -19.31 3.99
C TYR A 262 7.13 -20.30 4.71
N ALA A 263 7.02 -20.26 6.03
CA ALA A 263 6.11 -21.14 6.76
C ALA A 263 4.67 -21.01 6.23
N GLY A 264 4.05 -22.16 5.92
CA GLY A 264 2.70 -22.22 5.37
C GLY A 264 2.56 -21.74 3.92
N SER A 265 3.65 -21.28 3.27
CA SER A 265 3.62 -20.90 1.86
C SER A 265 3.47 -22.13 0.98
N THR A 266 2.65 -21.97 -0.05
CA THR A 266 2.40 -22.97 -1.09
C THR A 266 2.76 -22.40 -2.46
N TRP A 267 2.70 -23.22 -3.51
CA TRP A 267 2.83 -22.71 -4.87
C TRP A 267 1.74 -21.68 -5.24
N LYS A 268 0.59 -21.70 -4.54
CA LYS A 268 -0.49 -20.70 -4.72
C LYS A 268 -0.10 -19.34 -4.15
N ASP A 269 0.97 -19.21 -3.39
CA ASP A 269 1.45 -17.93 -2.87
C ASP A 269 2.54 -17.31 -3.77
N ASP A 270 3.15 -18.12 -4.65
CA ASP A 270 4.08 -17.65 -5.69
C ASP A 270 3.31 -17.29 -6.97
N PRO A 271 3.25 -16.00 -7.38
CA PRO A 271 2.53 -15.58 -8.57
C PRO A 271 3.04 -16.22 -9.87
N ILE A 272 4.34 -16.48 -9.97
CA ILE A 272 4.97 -17.04 -11.17
C ILE A 272 4.60 -18.50 -11.30
N GLU A 273 4.78 -19.28 -10.23
CA GLU A 273 4.42 -20.70 -10.25
C GLU A 273 2.91 -20.89 -10.43
N LYS A 274 2.08 -20.04 -9.79
CA LYS A 274 0.64 -20.03 -10.01
C LYS A 274 0.27 -19.78 -11.47
N ALA A 275 0.84 -18.75 -12.09
CA ALA A 275 0.59 -18.43 -13.49
C ALA A 275 1.02 -19.58 -14.42
N ARG A 276 2.18 -20.19 -14.14
CA ARG A 276 2.68 -21.35 -14.88
C ARG A 276 1.71 -22.53 -14.82
N ARG A 277 1.27 -22.93 -13.62
CA ARG A 277 0.33 -24.05 -13.48
C ARG A 277 -1.01 -23.75 -14.15
N VAL A 278 -1.53 -22.52 -14.06
CA VAL A 278 -2.74 -22.08 -14.79
C VAL A 278 -2.55 -22.19 -16.31
N TRP A 279 -1.38 -21.80 -16.83
CA TRP A 279 -1.08 -21.94 -18.25
C TRP A 279 -1.01 -23.41 -18.69
N GLU A 280 -0.41 -24.29 -17.89
CA GLU A 280 -0.39 -25.73 -18.18
C GLU A 280 -1.79 -26.34 -18.15
N TRP A 281 -2.72 -25.82 -17.33
CA TRP A 281 -4.13 -26.20 -17.40
C TRP A 281 -4.75 -25.85 -18.75
N TRP A 282 -4.54 -24.63 -19.26
CA TRP A 282 -5.01 -24.27 -20.60
C TRP A 282 -4.35 -25.11 -21.68
N ARG A 283 -3.03 -25.34 -21.59
CA ARG A 283 -2.31 -26.20 -22.55
C ARG A 283 -2.84 -27.63 -22.57
N ALA A 284 -3.17 -28.22 -21.42
CA ALA A 284 -3.75 -29.56 -21.36
C ALA A 284 -5.16 -29.64 -21.95
N ASN A 285 -5.91 -28.53 -21.92
CA ASN A 285 -7.34 -28.52 -22.24
C ASN A 285 -7.72 -27.76 -23.52
N HIS A 286 -6.80 -27.03 -24.17
CA HIS A 286 -7.10 -26.18 -25.33
C HIS A 286 -7.67 -26.92 -26.55
N SER A 287 -7.36 -28.22 -26.68
CA SER A 287 -7.88 -29.07 -27.76
C SER A 287 -9.24 -29.69 -27.45
N ASN A 288 -9.83 -29.40 -26.29
CA ASN A 288 -11.11 -29.95 -25.90
C ASN A 288 -12.26 -29.23 -26.63
N PRO A 289 -13.10 -29.94 -27.41
CA PRO A 289 -14.15 -29.31 -28.22
C PRO A 289 -15.26 -28.64 -27.40
N GLY A 290 -15.38 -28.94 -26.09
CA GLY A 290 -16.40 -28.32 -25.24
C GLY A 290 -16.00 -26.98 -24.61
N ILE A 291 -14.74 -26.55 -24.76
CA ILE A 291 -14.24 -25.23 -24.30
C ILE A 291 -13.39 -24.53 -25.38
N PHE A 292 -13.68 -24.78 -26.65
CA PHE A 292 -12.88 -24.30 -27.77
C PHE A 292 -12.79 -22.76 -27.76
N TYR A 293 -13.93 -22.08 -27.61
CA TYR A 293 -13.98 -20.62 -27.62
C TYR A 293 -13.40 -20.02 -26.33
N PHE A 294 -13.57 -20.69 -25.19
CA PHE A 294 -12.87 -20.33 -23.96
C PHE A 294 -11.34 -20.40 -24.11
N ALA A 295 -10.83 -21.46 -24.74
CA ALA A 295 -9.39 -21.62 -24.98
C ALA A 295 -8.85 -20.55 -25.94
N GLU A 296 -9.61 -20.21 -26.98
CA GLU A 296 -9.26 -19.13 -27.90
C GLU A 296 -9.23 -17.76 -27.20
N ALA A 297 -10.22 -17.47 -26.35
CA ALA A 297 -10.23 -16.25 -25.54
C ALA A 297 -9.03 -16.20 -24.58
N ALA A 298 -8.69 -17.31 -23.92
CA ALA A 298 -7.51 -17.42 -23.07
C ALA A 298 -6.21 -17.14 -23.83
N ARG A 299 -6.10 -17.62 -25.07
CA ARG A 299 -4.96 -17.37 -25.96
C ARG A 299 -4.84 -15.89 -26.31
N LEU A 300 -5.92 -15.24 -26.72
CA LEU A 300 -5.94 -13.80 -27.04
C LEU A 300 -5.54 -12.96 -25.83
N VAL A 301 -6.17 -13.20 -24.68
CA VAL A 301 -5.88 -12.45 -23.44
C VAL A 301 -4.44 -12.67 -22.96
N ALA A 302 -3.88 -13.87 -23.13
CA ALA A 302 -2.48 -14.14 -22.76
C ALA A 302 -1.45 -13.36 -23.59
N LEU A 303 -1.81 -12.85 -24.77
CA LEU A 303 -0.94 -12.00 -25.59
C LEU A 303 -0.86 -10.55 -25.08
N VAL A 304 -1.76 -10.16 -24.19
CA VAL A 304 -1.80 -8.80 -23.64
C VAL A 304 -0.63 -8.62 -22.68
N GLN A 305 0.31 -7.74 -23.05
CA GLN A 305 1.44 -7.42 -22.19
C GLN A 305 0.97 -6.55 -21.01
N ILE A 306 0.92 -7.15 -19.81
CA ILE A 306 0.44 -6.50 -18.58
C ILE A 306 1.40 -5.39 -18.10
N SER A 307 2.66 -5.41 -18.53
CA SER A 307 3.68 -4.46 -18.06
C SER A 307 4.57 -3.97 -19.19
N SER A 308 4.88 -2.67 -19.14
CA SER A 308 5.96 -2.06 -19.91
C SER A 308 7.31 -2.72 -19.66
N ALA A 309 7.50 -3.43 -18.54
CA ALA A 309 8.77 -4.10 -18.22
C ALA A 309 9.20 -5.15 -19.28
N ALA A 310 8.26 -5.76 -20.00
CA ALA A 310 8.57 -6.60 -21.14
C ALA A 310 9.23 -5.78 -22.26
N VAL A 311 8.68 -4.59 -22.55
CA VAL A 311 9.23 -3.61 -23.49
C VAL A 311 10.54 -3.00 -22.97
N GLU A 312 10.71 -2.83 -21.66
CA GLU A 312 11.97 -2.33 -21.07
C GLU A 312 13.17 -3.25 -21.33
N ARG A 313 12.95 -4.57 -21.38
CA ARG A 313 14.00 -5.51 -21.80
C ARG A 313 14.37 -5.31 -23.26
N ILE A 314 13.38 -5.05 -24.12
CA ILE A 314 13.59 -4.73 -25.54
C ILE A 314 14.38 -3.41 -25.65
N PHE A 315 13.99 -2.37 -24.91
CA PHE A 315 14.72 -1.10 -24.86
C PHE A 315 16.15 -1.25 -24.32
N SER A 316 16.39 -2.17 -23.39
CA SER A 316 17.73 -2.50 -22.94
C SER A 316 18.58 -3.12 -24.05
N GLN A 317 17.99 -3.96 -24.91
CA GLN A 317 18.67 -4.49 -26.09
C GLN A 317 18.91 -3.41 -27.16
N VAL A 318 17.92 -2.55 -27.41
CA VAL A 318 18.05 -1.40 -28.32
C VAL A 318 19.21 -0.51 -27.88
N LYS A 319 19.27 -0.16 -26.59
CA LYS A 319 20.35 0.63 -26.01
C LYS A 319 21.71 -0.04 -26.25
N LEU A 320 21.84 -1.34 -25.97
CA LEU A 320 23.07 -2.09 -26.19
C LEU A 320 23.49 -2.08 -27.67
N ILE A 321 22.54 -2.24 -28.61
CA ILE A 321 22.82 -2.18 -30.05
C ILE A 321 23.38 -0.80 -30.40
N CYS A 322 22.69 0.28 -30.01
CA CYS A 322 23.13 1.65 -30.26
C CYS A 322 24.54 1.93 -29.68
N GLU A 323 24.79 1.51 -28.43
CA GLU A 323 26.11 1.67 -27.79
C GLU A 323 27.22 0.88 -28.52
N THR A 324 26.89 -0.25 -29.16
CA THR A 324 27.87 -1.11 -29.84
C THR A 324 28.15 -0.65 -31.27
N THR A 325 27.13 -0.18 -32.00
CA THR A 325 27.24 0.21 -33.40
C THR A 325 27.65 1.67 -33.59
N GLY A 326 27.62 2.47 -32.52
CA GLY A 326 27.83 3.91 -32.55
C GLY A 326 26.56 4.69 -32.87
N ASP A 327 26.72 6.01 -33.02
CA ASP A 327 25.60 6.93 -33.19
C ASP A 327 24.92 6.73 -34.56
N SER A 328 23.58 6.64 -34.55
CA SER A 328 22.71 6.57 -35.73
C SER A 328 22.84 5.30 -36.60
N PRO A 329 22.57 4.10 -36.06
CA PRO A 329 22.31 2.95 -36.92
C PRO A 329 21.08 3.24 -37.80
N LEU A 330 21.12 2.77 -39.06
CA LEU A 330 19.93 2.76 -39.91
C LEU A 330 18.81 1.96 -39.20
N GLU A 331 17.57 2.44 -39.30
CA GLU A 331 16.40 1.86 -38.62
C GLU A 331 16.25 0.37 -38.93
N GLU A 332 16.44 -0.02 -40.19
CA GLU A 332 16.35 -1.41 -40.64
C GLU A 332 17.41 -2.30 -39.97
N ASN A 333 18.62 -1.76 -39.76
CA ASN A 333 19.69 -2.49 -39.07
C ASN A 333 19.40 -2.63 -37.57
N LEU A 334 18.77 -1.63 -36.96
CA LEU A 334 18.36 -1.68 -35.56
C LEU A 334 17.26 -2.73 -35.37
N GLU A 335 16.25 -2.76 -36.25
CA GLU A 335 15.17 -3.74 -36.23
C GLU A 335 15.67 -5.17 -36.42
N VAL A 336 16.49 -5.42 -37.44
CA VAL A 336 17.05 -6.77 -37.70
C VAL A 336 17.85 -7.26 -36.50
N ARG A 337 18.75 -6.44 -35.95
CA ARG A 337 19.55 -6.81 -34.78
C ARG A 337 18.70 -7.01 -33.53
N LEU A 338 17.67 -6.19 -33.35
CA LEU A 338 16.74 -6.35 -32.24
C LEU A 338 15.98 -7.67 -32.36
N PHE A 339 15.48 -7.99 -33.56
CA PHE A 339 14.78 -9.22 -33.85
C PHE A 339 15.67 -10.45 -33.61
N GLU A 340 16.91 -10.43 -34.10
CA GLU A 340 17.90 -11.49 -33.87
C GLU A 340 18.17 -11.71 -32.37
N ARG A 341 18.28 -10.63 -31.58
CA ARG A 341 18.58 -10.72 -30.14
C ARG A 341 17.37 -11.10 -29.29
N CYS A 342 16.18 -10.66 -29.67
CA CYS A 342 14.96 -10.98 -28.93
C CYS A 342 14.40 -12.37 -29.29
N ASN A 343 14.65 -12.85 -30.51
CA ASN A 343 14.19 -14.14 -31.00
C ASN A 343 15.32 -15.16 -31.12
N VAL A 344 16.33 -15.11 -30.24
CA VAL A 344 17.34 -16.17 -30.19
C VAL A 344 16.64 -17.49 -29.87
N TYR A 345 16.31 -18.24 -30.90
CA TYR A 345 15.97 -19.64 -30.79
C TYR A 345 17.23 -20.34 -30.30
N PRO A 346 17.19 -21.07 -29.16
CA PRO A 346 18.31 -21.93 -28.83
C PRO A 346 18.53 -22.87 -30.01
N ALA A 347 19.66 -22.70 -30.69
CA ALA A 347 20.07 -23.53 -31.81
C ALA A 347 20.37 -24.94 -31.27
N GLY A 348 19.33 -25.76 -31.10
CA GLY A 348 19.45 -27.10 -30.55
C GLY A 348 18.22 -27.65 -29.83
N ILE A 349 17.04 -27.56 -30.47
CA ILE A 349 15.90 -28.45 -30.15
C ILE A 349 15.53 -29.21 -31.42
#